data_AF-A0A3S0JAZ0-F1
#
_entry.id   AF-A0A3S0JAZ0-F1
#
_cell.length_a   1.000
_cell.length_b   1.000
_cell.length_c   1.000
_cell.angle_alpha   90.00
_cell.angle_beta   90.00
_cell.angle_gamma   90.00
#
_symmetry.space_group_name_H-M   'P 1'
#
loop_
_entity.id
_entity.type
_entity.pdbx_description
1 polymer ?
#
loop_
_entity_poly.entity_id
_entity_poly.type
_entity_poly.pdbx_seq_one_letter_code
_entity_poly.pdbx_strand_id
1 'polypeptide(L)'
;MFELNVGIGIKIWIKEKEPKKWFFHRVKGPAIEQADGKKIWYLNGEKHRIPGPAVEHSNGDKDWWVHGFPTSSERSNCKYDISIKEHNGEEVIFISNWEAK
;
A
#
# COMPACT_ATOMS: atom_id res chain seq x y z
N MET A 1 -5.21 -12.36 7.87
CA MET A 1 -5.57 -11.74 6.58
C MET A 1 -6.74 -12.52 6.03
N PHE A 2 -7.74 -11.85 5.47
CA PHE A 2 -8.94 -12.47 4.90
C PHE A 2 -9.23 -11.89 3.52
N GLU A 3 -9.62 -12.75 2.58
CA GLU A 3 -10.13 -12.34 1.27
C GLU A 3 -11.65 -12.32 1.31
N LEU A 4 -12.24 -11.22 0.87
CA LEU A 4 -13.68 -11.06 0.70
C LEU A 4 -13.98 -10.80 -0.77
N ASN A 5 -14.90 -11.58 -1.33
CA ASN A 5 -15.47 -11.36 -2.65
C ASN A 5 -16.81 -10.63 -2.44
N VAL A 6 -16.87 -9.35 -2.80
CA VAL A 6 -18.05 -8.50 -2.57
C VAL A 6 -18.67 -8.10 -3.91
N GLY A 7 -19.94 -8.46 -4.14
CA GLY A 7 -20.68 -8.03 -5.33
C GLY A 7 -20.01 -8.37 -6.66
N ILE A 8 -20.26 -7.53 -7.68
CA ILE A 8 -19.84 -7.68 -9.09
C ILE A 8 -18.30 -7.68 -9.21
N GLY A 9 -17.66 -8.81 -8.90
CA GLY A 9 -16.24 -9.07 -9.14
C GLY A 9 -15.24 -8.24 -8.32
N ILE A 10 -15.65 -7.66 -7.18
CA ILE A 10 -14.72 -6.89 -6.33
C ILE A 10 -14.06 -7.83 -5.32
N LYS A 11 -12.73 -7.82 -5.29
CA LYS A 11 -11.92 -8.56 -4.30
C LYS A 11 -11.27 -7.61 -3.32
N ILE A 12 -11.36 -7.96 -2.04
CA ILE A 12 -10.82 -7.15 -0.95
C ILE A 12 -10.00 -8.03 -0.02
N TRP A 13 -8.81 -7.57 0.35
CA TRP A 13 -7.97 -8.19 1.36
C TRP A 13 -7.91 -7.32 2.62
N ILE A 14 -8.34 -7.88 3.74
CA ILE A 14 -8.39 -7.20 5.03
C ILE A 14 -7.57 -7.92 6.10
N LYS A 15 -7.13 -7.16 7.10
CA LYS A 15 -6.50 -7.66 8.32
C LYS A 15 -7.17 -6.98 9.51
N GLU A 16 -7.35 -7.75 10.58
CA GLU A 16 -7.83 -7.27 11.87
C GLU A 16 -6.64 -6.78 12.71
N LYS A 17 -6.81 -5.68 13.43
CA LYS A 17 -5.87 -5.17 14.44
C LYS A 17 -6.64 -4.77 15.69
N GLU A 18 -5.98 -4.88 16.83
CA GLU A 18 -6.53 -4.45 18.11
C GLU A 18 -6.54 -2.91 18.25
N PRO A 19 -7.60 -2.32 18.81
CA PRO A 19 -8.88 -2.95 19.17
C PRO A 19 -9.67 -3.33 17.91
N LYS A 20 -10.27 -4.54 17.87
CA LYS A 20 -11.10 -5.13 16.78
C LYS A 20 -11.48 -4.16 15.65
N LYS A 21 -10.51 -3.82 14.81
CA LYS A 21 -10.64 -2.89 13.69
C LYS A 21 -10.11 -3.58 12.45
N TRP A 22 -10.92 -3.54 11.41
CA TRP A 22 -10.57 -4.07 10.11
C TRP A 22 -9.95 -2.98 9.25
N PHE A 23 -8.91 -3.34 8.50
CA PHE A 23 -8.33 -2.46 7.50
C PHE A 23 -7.88 -3.23 6.27
N PHE A 24 -7.77 -2.52 5.15
CA PHE A 24 -7.20 -3.06 3.92
C PHE A 24 -5.72 -3.36 4.10
N HIS A 25 -5.30 -4.57 3.74
CA HIS A 25 -3.89 -4.95 3.83
C HIS A 25 -3.61 -6.15 2.92
N ARG A 26 -2.59 -6.01 2.05
CA ARG A 26 -2.03 -7.12 1.28
C ARG A 26 -0.56 -6.84 0.92
N VAL A 27 0.32 -7.79 1.24
CA VAL A 27 1.77 -7.66 0.98
C VAL A 27 2.13 -7.92 -0.49
N LYS A 28 1.56 -8.99 -1.09
CA LYS A 28 1.92 -9.47 -2.43
C LYS A 28 0.84 -9.18 -3.48
N GLY A 29 0.29 -7.97 -3.47
CA GLY A 29 -0.73 -7.55 -4.42
C GLY A 29 -1.58 -6.38 -3.93
N PRO A 30 -2.52 -5.90 -4.73
CA PRO A 30 -3.46 -4.86 -4.31
C PRO A 30 -4.39 -5.40 -3.22
N ALA A 31 -4.71 -4.57 -2.23
CA ALA A 31 -5.67 -4.89 -1.19
C ALA A 31 -7.12 -4.71 -1.66
N ILE A 32 -7.34 -4.03 -2.79
CA ILE A 32 -8.63 -3.90 -3.45
C ILE A 32 -8.42 -4.09 -4.96
N GLU A 33 -9.19 -4.99 -5.56
CA GLU A 33 -9.29 -5.17 -7.01
C GLU A 33 -10.75 -5.00 -7.42
N GLN A 34 -11.04 -4.04 -8.30
CA GLN A 34 -12.38 -3.84 -8.86
C GLN A 34 -12.50 -4.54 -10.22
N ALA A 35 -13.73 -4.88 -10.60
CA ALA A 35 -14.01 -5.57 -11.86
C ALA A 35 -13.68 -4.73 -13.11
N ASP A 36 -13.63 -3.39 -12.99
CA ASP A 36 -13.24 -2.48 -14.06
C ASP A 36 -11.71 -2.42 -14.28
N GLY A 37 -10.93 -3.14 -13.46
CA GLY A 37 -9.48 -3.17 -13.52
C GLY A 37 -8.78 -2.20 -12.56
N LYS A 38 -9.52 -1.37 -11.79
CA LYS A 38 -8.91 -0.52 -10.77
C LYS A 38 -8.29 -1.35 -9.66
N LYS A 39 -7.06 -1.00 -9.27
CA LYS A 39 -6.30 -1.67 -8.22
C LYS A 39 -5.78 -0.67 -7.19
N ILE A 40 -5.90 -1.03 -5.92
CA ILE A 40 -5.44 -0.18 -4.81
C ILE A 40 -4.61 -1.02 -3.84
N TRP A 41 -3.40 -0.56 -3.55
CA TRP A 41 -2.47 -1.20 -2.63
C TRP A 41 -2.55 -0.54 -1.26
N TYR A 42 -2.82 -1.37 -0.24
CA TYR A 42 -2.77 -0.96 1.15
C TYR A 42 -1.85 -1.88 1.94
N LEU A 43 -1.07 -1.27 2.83
CA LEU A 43 -0.30 -1.96 3.84
C LEU A 43 -0.68 -1.38 5.20
N ASN A 44 -1.17 -2.24 6.09
CA ASN A 44 -1.55 -1.88 7.46
C ASN A 44 -2.59 -0.73 7.54
N GLY A 45 -3.50 -0.68 6.56
CA GLY A 45 -4.56 0.33 6.46
C GLY A 45 -4.16 1.63 5.75
N GLU A 46 -2.90 1.77 5.33
CA GLU A 46 -2.39 2.94 4.63
C GLU A 46 -2.12 2.62 3.15
N LYS A 47 -2.38 3.58 2.25
CA LYS A 47 -2.00 3.41 0.84
C LYS A 47 -0.48 3.31 0.75
N HIS A 48 0.00 2.22 0.17
CA HIS A 48 1.44 1.96 0.11
C HIS A 48 1.74 0.97 -1.00
N ARG A 49 2.74 1.28 -1.84
CA ARG A 49 3.35 0.29 -2.74
C ARG A 49 4.77 0.70 -3.09
N ILE A 50 5.71 -0.23 -2.97
CA ILE A 50 7.06 -0.11 -3.52
C ILE A 50 7.45 -1.48 -4.13
N PRO A 51 7.96 -1.52 -5.38
CA PRO A 51 8.01 -0.42 -6.34
C PRO A 51 6.63 -0.17 -6.99
N GLY A 52 6.38 1.08 -7.41
CA GLY A 52 5.24 1.44 -8.26
C GLY A 52 4.11 2.22 -7.58
N PRO A 53 3.02 2.50 -8.31
CA PRO A 53 1.92 3.34 -7.82
C PRO A 53 1.01 2.59 -6.85
N ALA A 54 0.60 3.24 -5.77
CA ALA A 54 -0.35 2.65 -4.82
C ALA A 54 -1.79 2.62 -5.32
N VAL A 55 -2.09 3.34 -6.42
CA VAL A 55 -3.37 3.27 -7.13
C VAL A 55 -3.10 3.14 -8.62
N GLU A 56 -3.73 2.17 -9.25
CA GLU A 56 -3.84 2.07 -10.72
C GLU A 56 -5.32 2.19 -11.06
N HIS A 57 -5.68 3.22 -11.82
CA HIS A 57 -7.05 3.46 -12.27
C HIS A 57 -7.34 2.68 -13.56
N SER A 58 -8.61 2.36 -13.78
CA SER A 58 -9.06 1.63 -14.99
C SER A 58 -8.83 2.40 -16.29
N ASN A 59 -8.71 3.73 -16.22
CA ASN A 59 -8.35 4.59 -17.35
C ASN A 59 -6.83 4.69 -17.61
N GLY A 60 -5.99 4.04 -16.79
CA GLY A 60 -4.53 4.05 -16.90
C GLY A 60 -3.82 5.10 -16.04
N ASP A 61 -4.56 5.99 -15.36
CA ASP A 61 -3.97 6.94 -14.42
C ASP A 61 -3.36 6.22 -13.21
N LYS A 62 -2.36 6.84 -12.59
CA LYS A 62 -1.59 6.26 -11.50
C LYS A 62 -1.40 7.28 -10.39
N ASP A 63 -1.58 6.84 -9.14
CA ASP A 63 -1.24 7.64 -7.96
C ASP A 63 -0.18 6.93 -7.11
N TRP A 64 0.87 7.65 -6.74
CA TRP A 64 1.95 7.11 -5.92
C TRP A 64 1.76 7.49 -4.46
N TRP A 65 1.74 6.48 -3.59
CA TRP A 65 1.64 6.66 -2.15
C TRP A 65 2.56 5.69 -1.44
N VAL A 66 3.21 6.18 -0.40
CA VAL A 66 4.06 5.40 0.48
C VAL A 66 3.68 5.75 1.92
N HIS A 67 3.15 4.77 2.65
CA HIS A 67 2.73 4.94 4.05
C HIS A 67 1.73 6.08 4.26
N GLY A 68 0.75 6.17 3.34
CA GLY A 68 -0.28 7.21 3.43
C GLY A 68 0.15 8.60 2.96
N PHE A 69 1.40 8.80 2.53
CA PHE A 69 1.88 10.07 1.99
C PHE A 69 1.94 10.04 0.45
N PRO A 70 1.40 11.07 -0.24
CA PRO A 70 1.48 11.17 -1.69
C PRO A 70 2.91 11.47 -2.14
N THR A 71 3.35 10.86 -3.25
CA THR A 71 4.69 11.05 -3.81
C THR A 71 4.61 11.34 -5.31
N SER A 72 5.64 11.97 -5.89
CA SER A 72 5.49 12.71 -7.14
C SER A 72 5.86 11.99 -8.45
N SER A 73 6.36 10.74 -8.50
CA SER A 73 6.57 10.05 -9.81
C SER A 73 7.06 8.59 -9.76
N GLU A 74 7.08 7.96 -10.94
CA GLU A 74 7.77 6.72 -11.33
C GLU A 74 9.29 6.70 -11.01
N ARG A 75 9.92 7.86 -10.70
CA ARG A 75 11.30 7.96 -10.22
C ARG A 75 11.39 7.90 -8.69
N SER A 76 10.80 6.88 -8.08
CA SER A 76 11.23 6.42 -6.76
C SER A 76 12.58 5.67 -6.87
N ASN A 77 13.56 6.28 -7.54
CA ASN A 77 14.97 6.00 -7.24
C ASN A 77 15.26 6.84 -6.00
N CYS A 78 15.00 6.21 -4.86
CA CYS A 78 15.14 6.69 -3.49
C CYS A 78 16.01 7.97 -3.29
N LYS A 79 15.41 9.02 -2.73
CA LYS A 79 16.10 9.87 -1.74
C LYS A 79 15.92 9.34 -0.32
N TYR A 80 15.36 8.13 -0.17
CA TYR A 80 15.05 7.51 1.11
C TYR A 80 15.20 6.00 0.99
N ASP A 81 16.11 5.42 1.75
CA ASP A 81 16.12 3.98 2.02
C ASP A 81 15.01 3.68 3.03
N ILE A 82 13.93 3.08 2.54
CA ILE A 82 12.83 2.61 3.37
C ILE A 82 13.12 1.16 3.77
N SER A 83 13.42 0.94 5.04
CA SER A 83 13.57 -0.39 5.62
C SER A 83 12.44 -0.67 6.60
N ILE A 84 11.86 -1.85 6.53
CA ILE A 84 10.86 -2.31 7.50
C ILE A 84 11.61 -3.13 8.53
N LYS A 85 11.49 -2.77 9.81
CA LYS A 85 12.01 -3.58 10.92
C LYS A 85 10.90 -3.81 11.94
N GLU A 86 10.87 -5.02 12.49
CA GLU A 86 10.00 -5.32 13.62
C GLU A 86 10.57 -4.65 14.89
N HIS A 87 9.73 -3.88 15.58
CA HIS A 87 10.04 -3.27 16.86
C HIS A 87 8.85 -3.46 17.80
N ASN A 88 9.05 -4.19 18.90
CA ASN A 88 8.02 -4.50 19.89
C ASN A 88 6.75 -5.16 19.32
N GLY A 89 6.91 -6.03 18.31
CA GLY A 89 5.79 -6.69 17.63
C GLY A 89 5.03 -5.81 16.63
N GLU A 90 5.51 -4.58 16.38
CA GLU A 90 5.00 -3.70 15.33
C GLU A 90 6.01 -3.58 14.19
N GLU A 91 5.53 -3.64 12.95
CA GLU A 91 6.34 -3.30 11.77
C GLU A 91 6.56 -1.78 11.77
N VAL A 92 7.79 -1.35 12.06
CA VAL A 92 8.20 0.05 12.05
C VAL A 92 8.97 0.34 10.77
N ILE A 93 8.61 1.47 10.17
CA ILE A 93 9.18 1.93 8.92
C ILE A 93 10.33 2.88 9.26
N PHE A 94 11.54 2.47 8.88
CA PHE A 94 12.73 3.29 8.98
C PHE A 94 12.97 3.95 7.64
N ILE A 95 12.86 5.26 7.62
CA ILE A 95 13.25 6.09 6.48
C ILE A 95 14.68 6.57 6.76
N SER A 96 15.64 6.20 5.93
CA SER A 96 17.06 6.54 6.09
C SER A 96 17.66 7.22 4.85
N ASN A 97 18.71 8.02 5.09
CA ASN A 97 19.57 8.78 4.17
C ASN A 97 18.95 9.91 3.34
N TRP A 98 19.30 11.14 3.73
CA TRP A 98 19.26 12.37 2.93
C TRP A 98 20.69 12.67 2.46
N GLU A 99 20.95 12.68 1.14
CA GLU A 99 22.04 13.46 0.57
C GLU A 99 21.43 14.62 -0.22
N ALA A 100 21.57 15.84 0.31
CA ALA A 100 21.39 17.06 -0.46
C ALA A 100 22.52 17.15 -1.49
N LYS A 101 22.17 17.18 -2.77
CA LYS A 101 22.96 17.94 -3.75
C LYS A 101 22.42 19.35 -3.79
#